data_AF-K1YR07-F1
#
_entry.id   AF-K1YR07-F1
#
_cell.length_a   1.000
_cell.length_b   1.000
_cell.length_c   1.000
_cell.angle_alpha   90.00
_cell.angle_beta   90.00
_cell.angle_gamma   90.00
#
_symmetry.space_group_name_H-M   'P 1'
#
loop_
_entity.id
_entity.type
_entity.pdbx_description
1 polymer ?
#
loop_
_entity_poly.entity_id
_entity_poly.type
_entity_poly.pdbx_seq_one_letter_code
_entity_poly.pdbx_strand_id
1 'polypeptide(L)'
;MNKETVLLHEADLKENGIIVGDEAFNIQNKSIPVPFSKLGSMQFINTLFLGIISGLVNLDQKIVNEVLIDFLEKKDSEILKQNNEAFLRGFNWIKNSNHTFYNFPKLPVSGSNLMLNGNESIALGALSAGLNFFSFYPMTPST
;
A
#
# COMPACT_ATOMS: atom_id res chain seq x y z
N MET A 1 9.67 1.78 -6.18
CA MET A 1 10.50 0.87 -5.34
C MET A 1 11.92 0.69 -5.88
N ASN A 2 12.33 1.38 -6.94
CA ASN A 2 13.68 1.35 -7.47
C ASN A 2 14.30 2.76 -7.47
N LYS A 3 15.61 2.84 -7.72
CA LYS A 3 16.35 4.12 -7.77
C LYS A 3 15.82 5.07 -8.84
N GLU A 4 15.34 4.54 -9.96
CA GLU A 4 14.75 5.33 -11.05
C GLU A 4 13.49 6.10 -10.60
N THR A 5 12.63 5.48 -9.78
CA THR A 5 11.45 6.16 -9.20
C THR A 5 11.86 7.41 -8.42
N VAL A 6 12.97 7.34 -7.69
CA VAL A 6 13.48 8.48 -6.91
C VAL A 6 13.90 9.59 -7.86
N LEU A 7 14.72 9.28 -8.87
CA LEU A 7 15.20 10.27 -9.83
C LEU A 7 14.07 10.95 -10.61
N LEU A 8 13.02 10.22 -10.96
CA LEU A 8 11.87 10.74 -11.72
C LEU A 8 10.98 11.69 -10.90
N HIS A 9 10.81 11.41 -9.60
CA HIS A 9 9.81 12.10 -8.77
C HIS A 9 10.39 12.95 -7.63
N GLU A 10 11.71 12.98 -7.45
CA GLU A 10 12.36 13.81 -6.42
C GLU A 10 12.03 15.30 -6.60
N ALA A 11 11.93 15.76 -7.86
CA ALA A 11 11.54 17.13 -8.18
C ALA A 11 10.07 17.46 -7.85
N ASP A 12 9.20 16.45 -7.83
CA ASP A 12 7.77 16.60 -7.49
C ASP A 12 7.53 16.60 -5.96
N LEU A 13 8.57 16.32 -5.17
CA LEU A 13 8.46 16.18 -3.72
C LEU A 13 8.22 17.55 -3.08
N LYS A 14 7.07 17.70 -2.43
CA LYS A 14 6.73 18.89 -1.64
C LYS A 14 7.67 19.06 -0.45
N GLU A 15 7.69 20.27 0.12
CA GLU A 15 8.56 20.61 1.25
C GLU A 15 8.43 19.65 2.44
N ASN A 16 7.21 19.20 2.75
CA ASN A 16 6.95 18.26 3.85
C ASN A 16 6.88 16.79 3.39
N GLY A 17 7.25 16.50 2.14
CA GLY A 17 7.30 15.15 1.61
C GLY A 17 8.51 14.38 2.13
N ILE A 18 8.36 13.05 2.23
CA ILE A 18 9.43 12.13 2.62
C ILE A 18 9.50 11.00 1.59
N ILE A 19 10.72 10.64 1.19
CA ILE A 19 10.99 9.50 0.32
C ILE A 19 11.28 8.27 1.19
N VAL A 20 10.49 7.22 1.05
CA VAL A 20 10.77 5.93 1.70
C VAL A 20 11.39 5.00 0.66
N GLY A 21 12.62 4.54 0.89
CA GLY A 21 13.38 3.79 -0.11
C GLY A 21 14.52 2.99 0.49
N ASP A 22 15.18 2.17 -0.33
CA ASP A 22 16.28 1.32 0.13
C ASP A 22 17.49 2.17 0.59
N GLU A 23 18.13 1.77 1.69
CA GLU A 23 19.38 2.39 2.15
C GLU A 23 20.47 2.40 1.08
N ALA A 24 20.48 1.39 0.19
CA ALA A 24 21.45 1.27 -0.90
C ALA A 24 21.34 2.40 -1.95
N PHE A 25 20.22 3.14 -1.98
CA PHE A 25 20.02 4.24 -2.94
C PHE A 25 20.76 5.52 -2.55
N ASN A 26 21.22 5.65 -1.29
CA ASN A 26 21.98 6.81 -0.78
C ASN A 26 21.30 8.15 -1.11
N ILE A 27 20.01 8.27 -0.78
CA ILE A 27 19.20 9.46 -1.03
C ILE A 27 19.59 10.56 -0.04
N GLN A 28 20.12 11.68 -0.55
CA GLN A 28 20.78 12.69 0.28
C GLN A 28 19.83 13.54 1.13
N ASN A 29 18.55 13.69 0.75
CA ASN A 29 17.60 14.56 1.45
C ASN A 29 16.23 13.91 1.69
N LYS A 30 15.60 14.26 2.82
CA LYS A 30 14.20 13.93 3.20
C LYS A 30 13.82 12.47 2.96
N SER A 31 14.70 11.55 3.35
CA SER A 31 14.50 10.13 3.11
C SER A 31 14.46 9.32 4.40
N ILE A 32 13.74 8.21 4.35
CA ILE A 32 13.81 7.12 5.32
C ILE A 32 14.56 5.98 4.62
N PRO A 33 15.86 5.78 4.91
CA PRO A 33 16.63 4.69 4.34
C PRO A 33 16.25 3.38 5.04
N VAL A 34 15.61 2.49 4.28
CA VAL A 34 15.14 1.20 4.78
C VAL A 34 16.15 0.11 4.41
N PRO A 35 16.66 -0.67 5.38
CA PRO A 35 17.57 -1.78 5.13
C PRO A 35 16.79 -3.03 4.68
N PHE A 36 16.17 -3.01 3.49
CA PHE A 36 15.31 -4.09 3.00
C PHE A 36 16.00 -5.46 3.03
N SER A 37 17.27 -5.52 2.62
CA SER A 37 18.07 -6.75 2.61
C SER A 37 18.26 -7.37 4.01
N LYS A 38 18.19 -6.57 5.08
CA LYS A 38 18.32 -7.05 6.47
C LYS A 38 16.96 -7.36 7.10
N LEU A 39 15.89 -6.73 6.63
CA LEU A 39 14.56 -6.82 7.22
C LEU A 39 13.74 -8.00 6.67
N GLY A 40 13.98 -8.44 5.44
CA GLY A 40 13.23 -9.56 4.89
C GLY A 40 13.69 -10.03 3.51
N SER A 41 13.00 -11.06 3.01
CA SER A 41 13.18 -11.58 1.66
C SER A 41 12.63 -10.60 0.62
N MET A 42 13.30 -10.50 -0.53
CA MET A 42 12.83 -9.75 -1.70
C MET A 42 11.45 -10.19 -2.18
N GLN A 43 11.04 -11.43 -1.93
CA GLN A 43 9.73 -11.93 -2.32
C GLN A 43 8.56 -11.23 -1.59
N PHE A 44 8.79 -10.77 -0.35
CA PHE A 44 7.76 -10.16 0.51
C PHE A 44 8.02 -8.67 0.76
N ILE A 45 8.84 -8.05 -0.09
CA ILE A 45 9.26 -6.66 0.08
C ILE A 45 8.07 -5.69 0.04
N ASN A 46 7.05 -5.96 -0.77
CA ASN A 46 5.84 -5.13 -0.83
C ASN A 46 5.07 -5.17 0.50
N THR A 47 4.99 -6.34 1.13
CA THR A 47 4.30 -6.54 2.40
C THR A 47 5.09 -5.94 3.57
N LEU A 48 6.42 -6.03 3.52
CA LEU A 48 7.29 -5.30 4.43
C LEU A 48 7.09 -3.77 4.26
N PHE A 49 7.04 -3.28 3.01
CA PHE A 49 6.80 -1.86 2.71
C PHE A 49 5.44 -1.40 3.22
N LEU A 50 4.40 -2.22 3.05
CA LEU A 50 3.06 -1.97 3.60
C LEU A 50 3.13 -1.80 5.12
N GLY A 51 3.87 -2.66 5.82
CA GLY A 51 4.10 -2.54 7.26
C GLY A 51 4.76 -1.21 7.64
N ILE A 52 5.82 -0.84 6.93
CA ILE A 52 6.56 0.41 7.14
C ILE A 52 5.65 1.63 6.93
N ILE A 53 4.93 1.71 5.82
CA ILE A 53 4.06 2.85 5.55
C ILE A 53 2.90 2.90 6.56
N SER A 54 2.31 1.75 6.89
CA SER A 54 1.24 1.67 7.89
C SER A 54 1.69 2.16 9.27
N GLY A 55 2.90 1.79 9.69
CA GLY A 55 3.47 2.25 10.95
C GLY A 55 3.84 3.74 10.93
N LEU A 56 4.39 4.22 9.82
CA LEU A 56 4.80 5.61 9.59
C LEU A 56 3.63 6.59 9.68
N VAL A 57 2.49 6.20 9.10
CA VAL A 57 1.28 7.03 9.04
C VAL A 57 0.26 6.70 10.14
N ASN A 58 0.66 5.87 11.10
CA ASN A 58 -0.12 5.46 12.29
C ASN A 58 -1.47 4.80 11.99
N LEU A 59 -1.53 3.94 10.97
CA LEU A 59 -2.69 3.07 10.77
C LEU A 59 -2.83 2.05 11.90
N ASP A 60 -4.06 1.59 12.12
CA ASP A 60 -4.33 0.50 13.04
C ASP A 60 -3.77 -0.81 12.45
N GLN A 61 -2.82 -1.41 13.17
CA GLN A 61 -2.13 -2.62 12.77
C GLN A 61 -3.11 -3.78 12.52
N LYS A 62 -4.17 -3.90 13.34
CA LYS A 62 -5.13 -5.00 13.22
C LYS A 62 -5.94 -4.86 11.94
N ILE A 63 -6.43 -3.65 11.66
CA ILE A 63 -7.21 -3.36 10.45
C ILE A 63 -6.38 -3.69 9.20
N VAL A 64 -5.13 -3.22 9.14
CA VAL A 64 -4.27 -3.50 7.97
C VAL A 64 -3.97 -4.99 7.84
N ASN A 65 -3.75 -5.69 8.96
CA ASN A 65 -3.49 -7.12 8.96
C ASN A 65 -4.72 -7.94 8.51
N GLU A 66 -5.93 -7.56 8.92
CA GLU A 66 -7.18 -8.17 8.45
C GLU A 66 -7.33 -8.01 6.94
N VAL A 67 -7.16 -6.79 6.42
CA VAL A 67 -7.20 -6.51 4.97
C VAL A 67 -6.13 -7.31 4.21
N LEU A 68 -4.93 -7.45 4.79
CA LEU A 68 -3.86 -8.25 4.20
C LEU A 68 -4.23 -9.74 4.13
N ILE A 69 -4.85 -10.28 5.17
CA ILE A 69 -5.31 -11.67 5.20
C ILE A 69 -6.41 -11.89 4.16
N ASP A 70 -7.43 -11.03 4.12
CA ASP A 70 -8.53 -11.11 3.16
C ASP A 70 -8.03 -11.04 1.70
N PHE A 71 -7.06 -10.16 1.43
CA PHE A 71 -6.45 -10.04 0.10
C PHE A 71 -5.66 -11.29 -0.31
N LEU A 72 -5.08 -12.00 0.66
CA LEU A 72 -4.21 -13.15 0.42
C LEU A 72 -4.92 -14.49 0.67
N GLU A 73 -6.18 -14.51 1.09
CA GLU A 73 -6.93 -15.70 1.54
C GLU A 73 -6.90 -16.87 0.53
N LYS A 74 -6.77 -16.55 -0.76
CA LYS A 74 -6.65 -17.54 -1.84
C LYS A 74 -5.26 -18.22 -1.94
N LYS A 75 -4.30 -17.89 -1.06
CA LYS A 75 -2.93 -18.42 -1.08
C LYS A 75 -2.71 -19.50 -0.03
N ASP A 76 -1.64 -20.27 -0.22
CA ASP A 76 -1.15 -21.27 0.74
C ASP A 76 -0.92 -20.65 2.13
N SER A 77 -1.20 -21.43 3.19
CA SER A 77 -1.08 -21.00 4.59
C SER A 77 0.33 -20.59 4.98
N GLU A 78 1.35 -21.21 4.38
CA GLU A 78 2.75 -20.83 4.62
C GLU A 78 3.07 -19.46 4.00
N ILE A 79 2.54 -19.18 2.80
CA ILE A 79 2.71 -17.88 2.13
C ILE A 79 2.01 -16.78 2.94
N LEU A 80 0.82 -17.06 3.46
CA LEU A 80 0.09 -16.14 4.34
C LEU A 80 0.91 -15.79 5.59
N LYS A 81 1.48 -16.80 6.25
CA LYS A 81 2.33 -16.62 7.45
C LYS A 81 3.55 -15.76 7.14
N GLN A 82 4.27 -16.06 6.06
CA GLN A 82 5.48 -15.31 5.67
C GLN A 82 5.17 -13.84 5.32
N ASN A 83 4.01 -13.58 4.70
CA ASN A 83 3.54 -12.21 4.45
C ASN A 83 3.24 -11.48 5.77
N ASN A 84 2.52 -12.12 6.70
CA ASN A 84 2.22 -11.50 7.99
C ASN A 84 3.52 -11.19 8.77
N GLU A 85 4.49 -12.10 8.80
CA GLU A 85 5.80 -11.86 9.41
C GLU A 85 6.57 -10.71 8.73
N ALA A 86 6.48 -10.57 7.41
CA ALA A 86 7.04 -9.43 6.70
C ALA A 86 6.33 -8.12 7.09
N PHE A 87 4.99 -8.10 7.12
CA PHE A 87 4.23 -6.94 7.54
C PHE A 87 4.62 -6.47 8.95
N LEU A 88 4.62 -7.39 9.92
CA LEU A 88 4.97 -7.09 11.32
C LEU A 88 6.39 -6.58 11.48
N ARG A 89 7.36 -7.15 10.75
CA ARG A 89 8.75 -6.67 10.77
C ARG A 89 8.85 -5.24 10.28
N GLY A 90 8.20 -4.91 9.15
CA GLY A 90 8.18 -3.56 8.61
C GLY A 90 7.52 -2.56 9.57
N PHE A 91 6.37 -2.93 10.12
CA PHE A 91 5.62 -2.10 11.07
C PHE A 91 6.41 -1.83 12.35
N ASN A 92 7.00 -2.86 12.95
CA ASN A 92 7.80 -2.72 14.17
C ASN A 92 9.09 -1.94 13.92
N TRP A 93 9.75 -2.15 12.78
CA TRP A 93 10.98 -1.43 12.45
C TRP A 93 10.75 0.07 12.41
N ILE A 94 9.71 0.55 11.71
CA ILE A 94 9.43 1.98 11.62
C ILE A 94 8.96 2.55 12.96
N LYS A 95 8.14 1.81 13.73
CA LYS A 95 7.65 2.25 15.05
C LYS A 95 8.75 2.41 16.08
N ASN A 96 9.81 1.60 15.98
CA ASN A 96 10.98 1.68 16.84
C ASN A 96 12.06 2.62 16.31
N SER A 97 11.85 3.23 15.14
CA SER A 97 12.74 4.23 14.58
C SER A 97 12.40 5.63 15.11
N ASN A 98 13.32 6.58 14.93
CA ASN A 98 13.07 8.00 15.24
C ASN A 98 12.37 8.74 14.08
N HIS A 99 11.95 8.03 13.03
CA HIS A 99 11.27 8.65 11.90
C HIS A 99 9.80 8.88 12.22
N THR A 100 9.33 10.07 11.88
CA THR A 100 7.93 10.45 12.06
C THR A 100 7.42 11.08 10.76
N PHE A 101 6.12 10.95 10.54
CA PHE A 101 5.42 11.60 9.46
C PHE A 101 4.06 12.10 9.95
N TYR A 102 3.32 12.74 9.06
CA TYR A 102 1.99 13.23 9.31
C TYR A 102 1.08 12.14 9.89
N ASN A 103 0.43 12.47 11.01
CA ASN A 103 -0.56 11.61 11.63
C ASN A 103 -1.93 11.89 10.99
N PHE A 104 -2.47 10.93 10.24
CA PHE A 104 -3.78 11.11 9.64
C PHE A 104 -4.87 11.14 10.71
N PRO A 105 -5.87 12.02 10.57
CA PRO A 105 -7.00 12.04 11.48
C PRO A 105 -7.75 10.71 11.40
N LYS A 106 -8.09 10.14 12.55
CA LYS A 106 -9.02 9.01 12.60
C LYS A 106 -10.41 9.53 12.22
N LEU A 107 -10.93 9.04 11.11
CA LEU A 107 -12.30 9.31 10.70
C LEU A 107 -13.25 8.36 11.44
N PRO A 108 -14.43 8.83 11.87
CA PRO A 108 -15.46 7.92 12.37
C PRO A 108 -15.84 6.94 11.28
N VAL A 109 -15.92 5.65 11.62
CA VAL A 109 -16.46 4.63 10.72
C VAL A 109 -17.94 4.94 10.54
N SER A 110 -18.30 5.48 9.39
CA SER A 110 -19.68 5.87 9.05
C SER A 110 -20.16 5.02 7.88
N GLY A 111 -21.12 4.13 8.17
CA GLY A 111 -21.91 3.42 7.17
C GLY A 111 -21.20 2.31 6.39
N SER A 112 -21.95 1.68 5.49
CA SER A 112 -21.47 0.70 4.51
C SER A 112 -21.03 1.43 3.23
N ASN A 113 -19.76 1.83 3.17
CA ASN A 113 -19.21 2.46 1.97
C ASN A 113 -18.71 1.38 0.99
N LEU A 114 -18.95 1.58 -0.30
CA LEU A 114 -18.38 0.77 -1.37
C LEU A 114 -17.11 1.43 -1.88
N MET A 115 -16.03 0.66 -2.01
CA MET A 115 -14.82 1.07 -2.72
C MET A 115 -14.88 0.50 -4.14
N LEU A 116 -15.02 1.39 -5.13
CA LEU A 116 -15.14 1.04 -6.54
C LEU A 116 -14.20 1.90 -7.38
N ASN A 117 -13.67 1.34 -8.45
CA ASN A 117 -13.02 2.13 -9.50
C ASN A 117 -14.05 2.76 -10.44
N GLY A 118 -13.58 3.60 -11.38
CA GLY A 118 -14.45 4.30 -12.33
C GLY A 118 -15.29 3.36 -13.20
N ASN A 119 -14.67 2.33 -13.78
CA ASN A 119 -15.36 1.37 -14.64
C ASN A 119 -16.42 0.58 -13.86
N GLU A 120 -16.10 0.13 -12.64
CA GLU A 120 -17.04 -0.54 -11.74
C GLU A 120 -18.23 0.34 -11.38
N SER A 121 -17.99 1.63 -11.12
CA SER A 121 -19.05 2.58 -10.78
C SER A 121 -20.04 2.81 -11.94
N ILE A 122 -19.52 2.87 -13.17
CA ILE A 122 -20.34 2.99 -14.39
C ILE A 122 -21.19 1.72 -14.57
N ALA A 123 -20.57 0.55 -14.45
CA ALA A 123 -21.26 -0.72 -14.56
C ALA A 123 -22.36 -0.85 -13.50
N LEU A 124 -22.06 -0.52 -12.24
CA LEU A 124 -23.03 -0.56 -11.15
C LEU A 124 -24.20 0.40 -11.40
N GLY A 125 -23.94 1.62 -11.88
CA GLY A 125 -24.98 2.58 -12.23
C GLY A 125 -25.88 2.10 -13.35
N ALA A 126 -25.29 1.52 -14.42
CA ALA A 126 -26.04 0.99 -15.55
C ALA A 126 -26.90 -0.22 -15.17
N LEU A 127 -26.35 -1.16 -14.41
CA LEU A 127 -27.10 -2.31 -13.86
C LEU A 127 -28.25 -1.84 -12.97
N SER A 128 -28.00 -0.86 -12.10
CA SER A 128 -29.02 -0.28 -11.22
C SER A 128 -30.14 0.43 -12.00
N ALA A 129 -29.85 0.92 -13.21
CA ALA A 129 -30.83 1.51 -14.12
C ALA A 129 -31.61 0.48 -14.97
N GLY A 130 -31.38 -0.82 -14.77
CA GLY A 130 -32.07 -1.89 -15.48
C GLY A 130 -31.41 -2.33 -16.78
N LEU A 131 -30.13 -2.00 -17.00
CA LEU A 131 -29.36 -2.57 -18.11
C LEU A 131 -29.36 -4.10 -18.03
N ASN A 132 -29.84 -4.76 -19.08
CA ASN A 132 -29.97 -6.21 -19.15
C ASN A 132 -29.17 -6.86 -20.30
N PHE A 133 -28.57 -6.06 -21.18
CA PHE A 133 -27.68 -6.50 -22.24
C PHE A 133 -26.60 -5.47 -22.51
N PHE A 134 -25.35 -5.93 -22.61
CA PHE A 134 -24.19 -5.10 -22.97
C PHE A 134 -23.28 -5.91 -23.92
N SER A 135 -22.86 -5.28 -25.02
CA SER A 135 -21.89 -5.84 -25.95
C SER A 135 -20.74 -4.88 -26.07
N PHE A 136 -19.51 -5.38 -25.92
CA PHE A 136 -18.31 -4.57 -26.01
C PHE A 136 -17.17 -5.34 -26.65
N TYR A 137 -16.19 -4.58 -27.13
CA TYR A 137 -14.92 -5.07 -27.63
C TYR A 137 -13.82 -4.72 -26.61
N PRO A 138 -12.98 -5.67 -26.17
CA PRO A 138 -11.92 -5.37 -25.21
C PRO A 138 -10.92 -4.33 -25.72
N MET A 139 -10.75 -3.23 -24.98
CA MET A 139 -9.79 -2.17 -25.30
C MET A 139 -9.39 -1.38 -24.05
N THR A 140 -8.09 -1.22 -23.79
CA THR A 140 -7.58 -0.39 -22.68
C THR A 140 -7.96 1.09 -22.91
N PRO A 141 -8.43 1.84 -21.90
CA PRO A 141 -8.62 1.50 -20.47
C PRO A 141 -10.07 1.11 -20.10
N SER A 142 -10.87 0.69 -21.09
CA SER A 142 -12.31 0.44 -20.94
C SER A 142 -12.64 -0.96 -20.42
N THR A 143 -11.65 -1.84 -20.34
CA THR A 143 -11.69 -3.18 -19.74
C THR A 143 -10.86 -3.27 -18.48
#